data_AF-A0A529WNP2-F1
#
_entry.id   AF-A0A529WNP2-F1
#
_cell.length_a   1.000
_cell.length_b   1.000
_cell.length_c   1.000
_cell.angle_alpha   90.00
_cell.angle_beta   90.00
_cell.angle_gamma   90.00
#
_symmetry.space_group_name_H-M   'P 1'
#
loop_
_entity.id
_entity.type
_entity.pdbx_description
1 polymer ?
#
loop_
_entity_poly.entity_id
_entity_poly.type
_entity_poly.pdbx_seq_one_letter_code
_entity_poly.pdbx_strand_id
1 'polypeptide(L)'
;LQHFVGPTGGYLFSFPVVGAVVGWLAERGWNGNRVMLAFAAMLIGNLLCLVLGTAWLAVMIGAEKAITFGFLPFVVGGLLKSALGAATLKLVSGNRPADLR
;
A
#
# COMPACT_ATOMS: atom_id res chain seq x y z
N LEU A 1 -12.43 -8.30 19.72
CA LEU A 1 -13.38 -8.11 18.60
C LEU A 1 -13.79 -6.65 18.39
N GLN A 2 -14.17 -5.90 19.43
CA GLN A 2 -14.62 -4.49 19.30
C GLN A 2 -13.64 -3.56 18.54
N HIS A 3 -12.33 -3.76 18.67
CA HIS A 3 -11.31 -2.97 17.94
C HIS A 3 -11.21 -3.29 16.44
N PHE A 4 -11.67 -4.47 16.00
CA PHE A 4 -11.64 -4.88 14.58
C PHE A 4 -12.92 -4.48 13.82
N VAL A 5 -13.99 -4.12 14.53
CA VAL A 5 -15.27 -3.65 13.95
C VAL A 5 -15.42 -2.12 14.09
N GLY A 6 -14.34 -1.43 14.46
CA GLY A 6 -14.29 0.01 14.59
C GLY A 6 -14.05 0.75 13.26
N PRO A 7 -13.93 2.09 13.30
CA PRO A 7 -13.72 2.94 12.13
C PRO A 7 -12.48 2.56 11.30
N THR A 8 -11.47 1.96 11.95
CA THR A 8 -10.21 1.53 11.32
C THR A 8 -10.21 0.08 10.86
N GLY A 9 -11.28 -0.68 11.12
CA GLY A 9 -11.38 -2.10 10.77
C GLY A 9 -11.20 -2.35 9.28
N GLY A 10 -11.77 -1.49 8.44
CA GLY A 10 -11.65 -1.59 6.97
C GLY A 10 -10.22 -1.57 6.44
N TYR A 11 -9.32 -0.82 7.08
CA TYR A 11 -7.90 -0.81 6.70
C TYR A 11 -7.23 -2.16 7.03
N LEU A 12 -7.58 -2.76 8.17
CA LEU A 12 -7.03 -4.05 8.57
C LEU A 12 -7.48 -5.18 7.62
N PHE A 13 -8.75 -5.18 7.23
CA PHE A 13 -9.27 -6.14 6.25
C PHE A 13 -8.67 -5.95 4.85
N SER A 14 -8.18 -4.76 4.53
CA SER A 14 -7.52 -4.52 3.24
C SER A 14 -6.11 -5.13 3.18
N PHE A 15 -5.42 -5.34 4.32
CA PHE A 15 -4.02 -5.78 4.32
C PHE A 15 -3.76 -7.12 3.63
N PRO A 16 -4.55 -8.19 3.84
CA PRO A 16 -4.36 -9.45 3.11
C PRO A 16 -4.55 -9.28 1.60
N VAL A 17 -5.54 -8.49 1.19
CA VAL A 17 -5.83 -8.21 -0.24
C VAL A 17 -4.69 -7.42 -0.87
N VAL A 18 -4.24 -6.36 -0.20
CA VAL A 18 -3.10 -5.53 -0.63
C VAL A 18 -1.83 -6.37 -0.72
N GLY A 19 -1.57 -7.22 0.27
CA GLY A 19 -0.41 -8.12 0.28
C GLY A 19 -0.44 -9.09 -0.90
N ALA A 20 -1.59 -9.69 -1.19
CA ALA A 20 -1.75 -10.58 -2.34
C ALA A 20 -1.53 -9.85 -3.67
N VAL A 21 -2.10 -8.65 -3.84
CA VAL A 21 -1.94 -7.85 -5.07
C VAL A 21 -0.49 -7.41 -5.27
N VAL A 22 0.15 -6.86 -4.23
CA VAL A 22 1.55 -6.40 -4.30
C VAL A 22 2.51 -7.58 -4.50
N GLY A 23 2.29 -8.70 -3.82
CA GLY A 23 3.06 -9.93 -4.01
C GLY A 23 2.97 -10.47 -5.44
N TRP A 24 1.75 -10.51 -5.99
CA TRP A 24 1.52 -10.93 -7.38
C TRP A 24 2.12 -9.96 -8.41
N LEU A 25 2.13 -8.65 -8.15
CA LEU A 25 2.87 -7.68 -8.97
C LEU A 25 4.39 -7.94 -8.92
N ALA A 26 4.92 -8.25 -7.74
CA ALA A 26 6.34 -8.56 -7.57
C ALA A 26 6.74 -9.89 -8.26
N GLU A 27 5.87 -10.90 -8.27
CA GLU A 27 6.14 -12.13 -9.05
C GLU A 27 6.22 -11.85 -10.56
N ARG A 28 5.55 -10.80 -11.05
CA ARG A 28 5.63 -10.34 -12.45
C ARG A 28 6.83 -9.45 -12.77
N GLY A 29 7.78 -9.30 -11.86
CA GLY A 29 8.99 -8.52 -12.11
C GLY A 29 8.85 -7.02 -11.80
N TRP A 30 7.83 -6.61 -11.05
CA TRP A 30 7.74 -5.25 -10.48
C TRP A 30 8.66 -5.14 -9.24
N ASN A 31 9.94 -5.36 -9.48
CA ASN A 31 10.93 -5.69 -8.45
C ASN A 31 11.99 -4.60 -8.35
N GLY A 32 12.90 -4.69 -7.39
CA GLY A 32 13.94 -3.67 -7.16
C GLY A 32 14.84 -3.37 -8.38
N ASN A 33 14.91 -4.30 -9.35
CA ASN A 33 15.61 -4.09 -10.62
C ASN A 33 14.92 -3.04 -11.52
N ARG A 34 13.62 -2.78 -11.32
CA ARG A 34 12.81 -1.80 -12.05
C ARG A 34 12.10 -0.88 -11.05
N VAL A 35 12.85 0.09 -10.52
CA VAL A 35 12.44 1.00 -9.43
C VAL A 35 11.08 1.68 -9.68
N MET A 36 10.78 2.10 -10.92
CA MET A 36 9.48 2.70 -11.23
C MET A 36 8.32 1.71 -11.11
N LEU A 37 8.53 0.44 -11.47
CA LEU A 37 7.50 -0.60 -11.28
C LEU A 37 7.36 -0.96 -9.81
N ALA A 38 8.46 -1.05 -9.06
CA ALA A 38 8.40 -1.25 -7.61
C ALA A 38 7.63 -0.11 -6.90
N PHE A 39 7.90 1.13 -7.27
CA PHE A 39 7.16 2.29 -6.79
C PHE A 39 5.67 2.20 -7.14
N ALA A 40 5.34 1.84 -8.38
CA ALA A 40 3.96 1.68 -8.82
C ALA A 40 3.25 0.55 -8.06
N ALA A 41 3.90 -0.59 -7.80
CA ALA A 41 3.33 -1.67 -7.00
C ALA A 41 3.00 -1.21 -5.57
N MET A 42 3.95 -0.53 -4.92
CA MET A 42 3.76 -0.02 -3.56
C MET A 42 2.69 1.09 -3.51
N LEU A 43 2.63 1.94 -4.54
CA LEU A 43 1.62 2.99 -4.64
C LEU A 43 0.22 2.41 -4.85
N ILE A 44 0.08 1.42 -5.74
CA ILE A 44 -1.17 0.69 -5.95
C ILE A 44 -1.61 0.02 -4.65
N GLY A 45 -0.69 -0.61 -3.91
CA GLY A 45 -0.99 -1.21 -2.62
C GLY A 45 -1.50 -0.20 -1.59
N ASN A 46 -0.85 0.97 -1.48
CA ASN A 46 -1.30 2.05 -0.59
C ASN A 46 -2.66 2.61 -1.01
N LEU A 47 -2.87 2.83 -2.31
CA LEU A 47 -4.15 3.30 -2.85
C LEU A 47 -5.28 2.30 -2.59
N LEU A 48 -5.04 1.02 -2.81
CA LEU A 48 -6.03 -0.04 -2.57
C LEU A 48 -6.39 -0.11 -1.07
N CYS A 49 -5.39 -0.04 -0.20
CA CYS A 49 -5.57 0.04 1.25
C CYS A 49 -6.43 1.25 1.65
N LEU A 50 -6.10 2.43 1.09
CA LEU A 50 -6.81 3.67 1.35
C LEU A 50 -8.25 3.59 0.83
N VAL A 51 -8.48 3.18 -0.42
CA VAL A 51 -9.84 3.11 -0.99
C VAL A 51 -10.71 2.15 -0.20
N LEU A 52 -10.23 0.95 0.12
CA LEU A 52 -11.01 -0.04 0.88
C LEU A 52 -11.26 0.41 2.32
N GLY A 53 -10.25 0.95 3.00
CA GLY A 53 -10.40 1.49 4.36
C GLY A 53 -11.31 2.71 4.42
N THR A 54 -11.21 3.61 3.44
CA THR A 54 -12.05 4.81 3.36
C THR A 54 -13.49 4.46 2.98
N ALA A 55 -13.71 3.48 2.10
CA ALA A 55 -15.05 3.00 1.75
C ALA A 55 -15.76 2.42 2.98
N TRP A 56 -15.06 1.65 3.81
CA TRP A 56 -15.59 1.18 5.09
C TRP A 56 -15.94 2.34 6.02
N LEU A 57 -15.01 3.30 6.17
CA LEU A 57 -15.21 4.48 7.01
C LEU A 57 -16.38 5.35 6.52
N ALA A 58 -16.58 5.46 5.20
CA ALA A 58 -17.66 6.22 4.57
C ALA A 58 -19.04 5.68 4.93
N VAL A 59 -19.18 4.36 5.10
CA VAL A 59 -20.44 3.74 5.56
C VAL A 59 -20.73 4.10 7.03
N MET A 60 -19.70 4.36 7.84
CA MET A 60 -19.88 4.65 9.28
C MET A 60 -20.09 6.14 9.58
N ILE A 61 -19.33 7.03 8.95
CA ILE A 61 -19.30 8.47 9.29
C ILE A 61 -19.68 9.41 8.13
N GLY A 62 -20.04 8.84 6.98
CA GLY A 62 -20.36 9.57 5.74
C GLY A 62 -19.14 9.79 4.84
N ALA A 63 -19.39 9.84 3.51
CA ALA A 63 -18.34 9.91 2.49
C ALA A 63 -17.45 11.15 2.60
N GLU A 64 -18.03 12.32 2.87
CA GLU A 64 -17.29 13.58 2.97
C GLU A 64 -16.27 13.56 4.11
N LYS A 65 -16.70 13.13 5.31
CA LYS A 65 -15.79 12.99 6.46
C LYS A 65 -14.78 11.87 6.25
N ALA A 66 -15.18 10.76 5.66
CA ALA A 66 -14.26 9.66 5.39
C ALA A 66 -13.12 10.08 4.45
N ILE A 67 -13.40 10.85 3.40
CA ILE A 67 -12.36 11.34 2.49
C ILE A 67 -11.43 12.32 3.21
N THR A 68 -11.97 13.29 3.94
CA THR A 68 -11.17 14.34 4.59
C THR A 68 -10.31 13.78 5.73
N PHE A 69 -10.81 12.81 6.51
CA PHE A 69 -10.10 12.26 7.67
C PHE A 69 -9.37 10.94 7.40
N GLY A 70 -9.86 10.13 6.46
CA GLY A 70 -9.36 8.77 6.19
C GLY A 70 -8.55 8.63 4.90
N PHE A 71 -8.77 9.48 3.89
CA PHE A 71 -8.04 9.40 2.62
C PHE A 71 -6.96 10.47 2.53
N LEU A 72 -7.35 11.74 2.57
CA LEU A 72 -6.51 12.90 2.27
C LEU A 72 -5.19 12.97 3.08
N PRO A 73 -5.19 12.82 4.42
CA PRO A 73 -3.94 12.95 5.19
C PRO A 73 -2.96 11.80 4.91
N PHE A 74 -3.46 10.65 4.45
CA PHE A 74 -2.65 9.46 4.21
C PHE A 74 -2.10 9.38 2.78
N VAL A 75 -2.61 10.18 1.83
CA VAL A 75 -2.09 10.21 0.45
C VAL A 75 -0.62 10.64 0.42
N VAL A 76 -0.28 11.73 1.11
CA VAL A 76 1.10 12.24 1.17
C VAL A 76 2.03 11.21 1.82
N GLY A 77 1.58 10.60 2.92
CA GLY A 77 2.32 9.52 3.57
C GLY A 77 2.48 8.27 2.69
N GLY A 78 1.46 7.91 1.92
CA GLY A 78 1.49 6.79 0.99
C GLY A 78 2.46 7.00 -0.18
N LEU A 79 2.48 8.22 -0.73
CA LEU A 79 3.46 8.61 -1.76
C LEU A 79 4.89 8.55 -1.20
N LEU A 80 5.13 9.16 -0.04
CA LEU A 80 6.44 9.17 0.60
C LEU A 80 6.92 7.76 0.95
N LYS A 81 6.05 6.92 1.54
CA LYS A 81 6.35 5.51 1.85
C LYS A 81 6.65 4.71 0.59
N SER A 82 5.91 4.91 -0.49
CA SER A 82 6.15 4.21 -1.75
C SER A 82 7.49 4.61 -2.36
N ALA A 83 7.86 5.90 -2.29
CA ALA A 83 9.14 6.40 -2.78
C ALA A 83 10.31 5.83 -1.97
N LEU A 84 10.21 5.88 -0.63
CA LEU A 84 11.20 5.30 0.27
C LEU A 84 11.31 3.78 0.07
N GLY A 85 10.19 3.08 0.00
CA GLY A 85 10.15 1.64 -0.22
C GLY A 85 10.81 1.22 -1.53
N ALA A 86 10.54 1.94 -2.63
CA ALA A 86 11.19 1.69 -3.91
C ALA A 86 12.70 1.97 -3.86
N ALA A 87 13.12 3.05 -3.18
CA ALA A 87 14.53 3.38 -2.99
C ALA A 87 15.26 2.31 -2.16
N THR A 88 14.68 1.87 -1.05
CA THR A 88 15.21 0.79 -0.21
C THR A 88 15.28 -0.53 -1.00
N LEU A 89 14.23 -0.86 -1.75
CA LEU A 89 14.21 -2.09 -2.56
C LEU A 89 15.31 -2.07 -3.64
N LYS A 90 15.57 -0.90 -4.27
CA LYS A 90 16.68 -0.72 -5.21
C LYS A 90 18.04 -0.97 -4.52
N LEU A 91 18.25 -0.36 -3.35
CA LEU A 91 19.51 -0.50 -2.60
C LEU A 91 19.77 -1.97 -2.21
N VAL A 92 18.75 -2.67 -1.75
CA VAL A 92 18.87 -4.08 -1.33
C VAL A 92 19.05 -5.02 -2.53
N SER A 93 18.33 -4.79 -3.63
CA SER A 93 18.44 -5.63 -4.83
C SER A 93 19.72 -5.40 -5.63
N GLY A 94 20.28 -4.19 -5.59
CA GLY A 94 21.57 -3.86 -6.21
C GLY A 94 22.75 -4.59 -5.56
N ASN A 95 22.66 -4.90 -4.26
CA ASN A 95 23.72 -5.57 -3.49
C ASN A 95 23.67 -7.11 -3.52
N ARG A 96 22.72 -7.73 -4.26
CA ARG A 96 22.71 -9.19 -4.38
C ARG A 96 23.76 -9.66 -5.38
N PRO A 97 24.65 -10.60 -4.99
CA PRO A 97 25.63 -11.17 -5.90
C PRO A 97 24.93 -11.88 -7.07
N ALA A 98 25.59 -11.87 -8.23
CA ALA A 98 24.99 -12.24 -9.52
C ALA A 98 24.57 -13.71 -9.63
N ASP A 99 24.99 -14.55 -8.69
CA ASP A 99 24.68 -15.97 -8.55
C ASP A 99 23.29 -16.27 -7.98
N LEU A 100 22.59 -15.27 -7.43
CA LEU A 100 21.26 -15.39 -6.83
C LEU A 100 20.14 -14.65 -7.61
N ARG A 101 20.41 -14.29 -8.88
CA ARG A 101 19.49 -13.54 -9.75
C ARG A 101 18.63 -14.43 -10.63
#